data_AF-A0A9D6IH78-F1
#
_entry.id   AF-A0A9D6IH78-F1
#
_cell.length_a   1.000
_cell.length_b   1.000
_cell.length_c   1.000
_cell.angle_alpha   90.00
_cell.angle_beta   90.00
_cell.angle_gamma   90.00
#
_symmetry.space_group_name_H-M   'P 1'
#
loop_
_entity.id
_entity.type
_entity.pdbx_description
1 polymer ?
#
loop_
_entity_poly.entity_id
_entity_poly.type
_entity_poly.pdbx_seq_one_letter_code
_entity_poly.pdbx_strand_id
1 'polypeptide(L)' 'MTETEELSHMRDNIRRSVDALELCWSCQRISECEPATVDDGPPVWLCSDCATRSRLHHPGEQGRLTWPFGS' A
#
# COMPACT_ATOMS: atom_id res chain seq x y z
N MET A 1 19.28 11.36 9.78
CA MET A 1 19.05 10.47 8.65
C MET A 1 20.30 10.50 7.79
N THR A 2 20.82 9.33 7.45
CA THR A 2 21.92 9.15 6.50
C THR A 2 21.36 9.04 5.09
N GLU A 3 22.19 9.31 4.08
CA GLU A 3 21.81 9.13 2.67
C GLU A 3 21.28 7.71 2.37
N THR A 4 21.88 6.69 3.00
CA THR A 4 21.43 5.30 2.87
C THR A 4 20.03 5.06 3.46
N GLU A 5 19.72 5.72 4.58
CA GLU A 5 18.38 5.66 5.18
C GLU A 5 17.35 6.37 4.30
N GLU A 6 17.68 7.54 3.75
CA GLU A 6 16.84 8.28 2.81
C GLU A 6 16.49 7.46 1.56
N LEU A 7 17.49 6.86 0.92
CA LEU A 7 17.29 6.02 -0.26
C LEU A 7 16.46 4.77 0.07
N SER A 8 16.65 4.19 1.25
CA SER A 8 15.84 3.05 1.71
C SER A 8 14.37 3.45 1.88
N HIS A 9 14.10 4.59 2.53
CA HIS A 9 12.75 5.14 2.67
C HIS A 9 12.11 5.44 1.32
N MET A 10 12.86 6.05 0.38
CA MET A 10 12.34 6.31 -0.98
C MET A 10 11.97 5.03 -1.72
N ARG A 11 12.81 4.00 -1.64
CA ARG A 11 12.54 2.69 -2.26
C ARG A 11 11.27 2.07 -1.69
N ASP A 12 11.09 2.13 -0.38
CA ASP A 12 9.93 1.52 0.28
C ASP A 12 8.64 2.27 -0.06
N ASN A 13 8.69 3.60 -0.20
CA ASN A 13 7.56 4.41 -0.68
C ASN A 13 7.19 4.10 -2.14
N ILE A 14 8.19 3.91 -3.02
CA ILE A 14 7.96 3.53 -4.42
C ILE A 14 7.29 2.17 -4.50
N ARG A 15 7.81 1.17 -3.77
CA ARG A 15 7.23 -0.18 -3.70
C ARG A 15 5.76 -0.11 -3.28
N ARG A 16 5.47 0.57 -2.17
CA ARG A 16 4.10 0.75 -1.66
C ARG A 16 3.16 1.37 -2.70
N SER A 17 3.67 2.30 -3.52
CA SER A 17 2.89 2.97 -4.56
C SER A 17 2.60 2.04 -5.74
N VAL A 18 3.60 1.26 -6.19
CA VAL A 18 3.44 0.26 -7.25
C VAL A 18 2.45 -0.83 -6.81
N ASP A 19 2.64 -1.33 -5.61
CA ASP A 19 1.79 -2.32 -4.95
C ASP A 19 0.30 -1.90 -4.92
N ALA A 20 0.03 -0.63 -4.59
CA ALA A 20 -1.32 -0.08 -4.61
C ALA A 20 -1.92 -0.03 -6.02
N LEU A 21 -1.12 0.34 -7.02
CA LEU A 21 -1.55 0.35 -8.42
C LEU A 21 -1.81 -1.05 -8.95
N GLU A 22 -1.01 -2.05 -8.57
CA GLU A 22 -1.24 -3.45 -8.92
C GLU A 22 -2.55 -3.98 -8.33
N LEU A 23 -2.89 -3.60 -7.10
CA LEU A 23 -4.18 -3.90 -6.50
C LEU A 23 -5.34 -3.27 -7.30
N CYS A 24 -5.24 -1.98 -7.63
CA CYS A 24 -6.22 -1.27 -8.47
C CYS A 24 -6.35 -1.88 -9.88
N TRP A 25 -5.23 -2.33 -10.44
CA TRP A 25 -5.21 -3.02 -11.73
C TRP A 25 -5.93 -4.37 -11.64
N SER A 26 -5.67 -5.14 -10.58
CA SER A 26 -6.31 -6.44 -10.36
C SER A 26 -7.82 -6.34 -10.18
N CYS A 27 -8.33 -5.24 -9.59
CA CYS A 27 -9.76 -5.01 -9.42
C CYS A 27 -10.41 -4.30 -10.62
N GLN A 28 -9.64 -3.99 -11.67
CA GLN A 28 -10.12 -3.34 -12.91
C GLN A 28 -10.79 -1.97 -12.70
N ARG A 29 -10.50 -1.28 -11.58
CA ARG A 29 -11.04 0.05 -11.23
C ARG A 29 -9.96 1.11 -11.10
N ILE A 30 -8.87 0.97 -11.86
CA ILE A 30 -7.72 1.90 -11.79
C ILE A 30 -8.10 3.36 -12.05
N SER A 31 -9.11 3.61 -12.88
CA SER A 31 -9.63 4.95 -13.16
C SER A 31 -10.35 5.61 -11.98
N GLU A 32 -10.66 4.85 -10.94
CA GLU A 32 -11.37 5.31 -9.74
C GLU A 32 -10.44 5.42 -8.53
N CYS A 33 -9.13 5.23 -8.73
CA CYS A 33 -8.19 5.29 -7.63
C CYS A 33 -7.97 6.76 -7.23
N GLU A 34 -7.98 7.01 -5.93
CA GLU A 34 -7.80 8.32 -5.31
C GLU A 34 -6.75 8.22 -4.19
N PRO A 35 -6.17 9.34 -3.73
CA PRO A 35 -5.26 9.33 -2.60
C PRO A 35 -5.91 8.72 -1.34
N ALA A 36 -5.31 7.65 -0.83
CA ALA A 36 -5.74 6.93 0.35
C ALA A 36 -4.57 6.69 1.30
N THR A 37 -4.76 6.98 2.58
CA THR A 37 -3.82 6.63 3.64
C THR A 37 -4.12 5.21 4.15
N VAL A 38 -3.08 4.38 4.19
CA VAL A 38 -3.13 2.98 4.65
C VAL A 38 -1.99 2.77 5.67
N ASP A 39 -2.32 2.32 6.87
CA ASP A 39 -1.41 1.99 7.99
C ASP A 39 -0.39 3.08 8.32
N ASP A 40 -0.86 4.32 8.51
CA ASP A 40 -0.07 5.51 8.84
C ASP A 40 1.12 5.80 7.89
N GLY A 41 1.14 5.16 6.73
CA GLY A 41 2.14 5.36 5.69
C GLY A 41 1.85 6.59 4.80
N PRO A 42 2.75 6.90 3.87
CA PRO A 42 2.48 7.92 2.86
C PRO A 42 1.23 7.56 2.03
N PRO A 43 0.52 8.57 1.50
CA PRO A 43 -0.67 8.32 0.69
C PRO A 43 -0.31 7.51 -0.56
N VAL A 44 -1.14 6.52 -0.87
CA VAL A 44 -1.08 5.73 -2.11
C VAL A 44 -2.37 5.91 -2.89
N TRP A 45 -2.40 5.49 -4.16
CA TRP A 45 -3.59 5.58 -5.00
C TRP A 45 -4.37 4.27 -4.97
N LEU A 46 -5.58 4.28 -4.41
CA LEU A 46 -6.45 3.13 -4.30
C LEU A 46 -7.90 3.51 -4.59
N CYS A 47 -8.69 2.61 -5.20
CA CYS A 47 -10.14 2.75 -5.23
C CYS A 47 -10.74 2.45 -3.85
N SER A 48 -11.96 2.88 -3.59
CA SER A 48 -12.64 2.71 -2.29
C SER A 48 -12.63 1.27 -1.79
N ASP A 49 -12.91 0.31 -2.67
CA ASP A 49 -13.01 -1.10 -2.32
C ASP A 49 -11.64 -1.69 -1.94
N CYS A 50 -10.61 -1.37 -2.72
CA CYS A 50 -9.25 -1.79 -2.41
C CYS A 50 -8.80 -1.17 -1.09
N ALA A 51 -9.01 0.14 -0.88
CA ALA A 51 -8.69 0.82 0.38
C ALA A 51 -9.41 0.19 1.59
N THR A 52 -10.67 -0.18 1.46
CA THR A 52 -11.42 -0.88 2.52
C THR A 52 -10.83 -2.26 2.80
N ARG A 53 -10.56 -3.07 1.78
CA ARG A 53 -9.95 -4.41 1.94
C ARG A 53 -8.59 -4.34 2.62
N SER A 54 -7.80 -3.32 2.29
CA SER A 54 -6.49 -3.02 2.88
C SER A 54 -6.57 -2.91 4.40
N ARG A 55 -7.54 -2.13 4.88
CA ARG A 55 -7.74 -1.84 6.31
C ARG A 55 -8.35 -3.02 7.06
N LEU A 56 -9.15 -3.85 6.37
CA LEU A 56 -9.83 -5.01 6.95
C LEU A 56 -8.93 -6.23 7.14
N HIS A 57 -7.76 -6.30 6.50
CA HIS A 57 -6.76 -7.35 6.77
C HIS A 57 -5.93 -7.07 8.05
N HIS A 58 -6.31 -6.08 8.87
CA HIS A 58 -5.59 -5.68 10.09
C HIS A 58 -6.27 -5.94 11.46
N PRO A 59 -7.35 -6.72 11.62
CA PRO A 59 -7.80 -7.11 12.95
C PRO A 59 -7.23 -8.49 13.35
N GLY A 60 -6.00 -8.51 13.89
CA GLY A 60 -5.66 -9.49 14.93
C GLY A 60 -4.89 -10.77 14.60
N GLU A 61 -3.98 -10.81 13.61
CA GLU A 61 -3.07 -11.97 13.45
C GLU A 61 -1.59 -11.61 13.68
N GLN A 62 -1.05 -12.14 14.78
CA GLN A 62 0.39 -12.36 14.96
C GLN A 62 0.83 -13.43 13.95
N GLY A 63 1.19 -13.00 12.73
CA GLY A 63 1.60 -13.96 11.71
C GLY A 63 1.62 -13.41 10.29
N ARG A 64 2.31 -12.28 10.07
CA ARG A 64 2.80 -11.80 8.76
C ARG A 64 1.75 -11.80 7.62
N LEU A 65 1.00 -10.71 7.52
CA LEU A 65 0.42 -10.25 6.25
C LEU A 65 0.83 -8.80 6.04
N THR A 66 1.92 -8.62 5.30
CA THR A 66 2.46 -7.32 4.91
C THR A 66 1.77 -6.87 3.63
N TRP A 67 1.12 -5.72 3.69
CA TRP A 67 0.71 -4.94 2.54
C TRP A 67 1.78 -4.92 1.43
N PRO A 68 1.43 -5.11 0.14
CA PRO A 68 0.14 -5.56 -0.38
C PRO A 68 0.00 -7.09 -0.27
N PHE A 69 1.13 -7.81 -0.32
CA PHE A 69 1.27 -9.26 -0.19
C PHE A 69 2.72 -9.52 0.25
N GLY A 70 2.92 -10.27 1.32
CA GLY A 70 4.27 -10.64 1.76
C GLY A 70 4.99 -11.44 0.69
N SER A 71 6.18 -10.98 0.30
CA SER A 71 7.16 -11.78 -0.42
C SER A 71 7.65 -12.95 0.43
#